data_AF-A0A5R9ITR4-F1
#
_entry.id   AF-A0A5R9ITR4-F1
#
_cell.length_a   1.000
_cell.length_b   1.000
_cell.length_c   1.000
_cell.angle_alpha   90.00
_cell.angle_beta   90.00
_cell.angle_gamma   90.00
#
_symmetry.space_group_name_H-M   'P 1'
#
loop_
_entity.id
_entity.type
_entity.pdbx_description
1 polymer ?
#
loop_
_entity_poly.entity_id
_entity_poly.type
_entity_poly.pdbx_seq_one_letter_code
_entity_poly.pdbx_strand_id
1 'polypeptide(L)'
;MLKLFTTKPILSDQDRAFQIACFEWLLTNFGGDDFYQDTILVLPTSNHFPNQIDSPEEAALATFERVKHYAGMAQWPCELISQEEDVNTIVAPTVAIANVPANPNGTFQVDSTHSVKITFNTNHIKLLLTQ
;
A
#
# COMPACT_ATOMS: atom_id res chain seq x y z
N MET A 1 -31.73 -18.83 -15.75
CA MET A 1 -30.53 -18.07 -16.14
C MET A 1 -29.56 -18.09 -14.97
N LEU A 2 -28.40 -18.73 -15.12
CA LEU A 2 -27.37 -18.77 -14.06
C LEU A 2 -26.64 -17.42 -14.00
N LYS A 3 -26.85 -16.65 -12.92
CA LYS A 3 -26.00 -15.48 -12.60
C LYS A 3 -24.72 -16.00 -11.96
N LEU A 4 -23.72 -16.32 -12.77
CA LEU A 4 -22.49 -16.97 -12.32
C LEU A 4 -21.48 -16.04 -11.62
N PHE A 5 -21.67 -14.72 -11.60
CA PHE A 5 -20.76 -13.82 -10.88
C PHE A 5 -21.52 -12.61 -10.34
N THR A 6 -21.76 -12.56 -9.03
CA THR A 6 -22.05 -11.31 -8.32
C THR A 6 -20.73 -10.84 -7.71
N THR A 7 -20.13 -9.79 -8.25
CA THR A 7 -18.95 -9.17 -7.66
C THR A 7 -19.36 -8.46 -6.38
N LYS A 8 -18.96 -9.00 -5.23
CA LYS A 8 -19.04 -8.26 -3.98
C LYS A 8 -18.30 -6.93 -4.18
N PRO A 9 -18.90 -5.76 -3.86
CA PRO A 9 -18.21 -4.49 -3.98
C PRO A 9 -16.94 -4.51 -3.11
N ILE A 10 -15.89 -3.88 -3.62
CA ILE A 10 -14.56 -3.86 -2.97
C ILE A 10 -14.64 -3.16 -1.61
N LEU A 11 -15.47 -2.13 -1.50
CA LEU A 11 -15.73 -1.37 -0.28
C LEU A 11 -17.14 -1.62 0.23
N SER A 12 -17.32 -1.56 1.55
CA SER A 12 -18.65 -1.54 2.14
C SER A 12 -19.37 -0.23 1.80
N ASP A 13 -20.70 -0.21 1.96
CA ASP A 13 -21.48 1.02 1.76
C ASP A 13 -21.06 2.14 2.72
N GLN A 14 -20.72 1.78 3.96
CA GLN A 14 -20.22 2.70 4.96
C GLN A 14 -18.86 3.28 4.55
N ASP A 15 -17.92 2.44 4.13
CA ASP A 15 -16.59 2.91 3.72
C ASP A 15 -16.68 3.83 2.51
N ARG A 16 -17.53 3.48 1.52
CA ARG A 16 -17.76 4.33 0.36
C ARG A 16 -18.35 5.69 0.74
N ALA A 17 -19.36 5.70 1.62
CA ALA A 17 -19.95 6.95 2.10
C ALA A 17 -18.93 7.81 2.86
N PHE A 18 -18.07 7.19 3.67
CA PHE A 18 -17.00 7.87 4.38
C PHE A 18 -15.99 8.52 3.42
N GLN A 19 -15.54 7.80 2.39
CA GLN A 19 -14.63 8.37 1.38
C GLN A 19 -15.23 9.62 0.72
N ILE A 20 -16.50 9.57 0.31
CA ILE A 20 -17.19 10.71 -0.31
C ILE A 20 -17.27 11.89 0.67
N ALA A 21 -17.66 11.64 1.93
CA ALA A 21 -17.76 12.67 2.95
C ALA A 21 -16.42 13.36 3.25
N CYS A 22 -15.31 12.62 3.22
CA CYS A 22 -13.97 13.21 3.38
C CYS A 22 -13.64 14.21 2.26
N PHE A 23 -13.92 13.87 1.00
CA PHE A 23 -13.70 14.77 -0.12
C PHE A 23 -14.68 15.96 -0.09
N GLU A 24 -15.94 15.74 0.24
CA GLU A 24 -16.92 16.82 0.41
C GLU A 24 -16.46 17.83 1.48
N TRP A 25 -16.00 17.33 2.63
CA TRP A 25 -15.47 18.17 3.69
C TRP A 25 -14.22 18.94 3.23
N LEU A 26 -13.29 18.26 2.57
CA LEU A 26 -12.06 18.88 2.06
C LEU A 26 -12.39 20.02 1.08
N LEU A 27 -13.25 19.77 0.09
CA LEU A 27 -13.64 20.77 -0.91
C LEU A 27 -14.43 21.93 -0.31
N THR A 28 -15.27 21.66 0.70
CA THR A 28 -16.05 22.68 1.39
C THR A 28 -15.17 23.66 2.18
N ASN A 29 -14.10 23.16 2.80
CA ASN A 29 -13.27 23.95 3.72
C ASN A 29 -12.03 24.55 3.07
N PHE A 30 -11.45 23.88 2.06
CA PHE A 30 -10.24 24.32 1.37
C PHE A 30 -10.52 24.86 -0.04
N GLY A 31 -11.77 24.79 -0.50
CA GLY A 31 -12.14 25.11 -1.88
C GLY A 31 -11.79 23.96 -2.83
N GLY A 32 -11.98 24.20 -4.13
CA GLY A 32 -11.75 23.17 -5.15
C GLY A 32 -10.91 23.61 -6.34
N ASP A 33 -10.53 24.89 -6.45
CA ASP A 33 -9.88 25.39 -7.67
C ASP A 33 -8.58 24.65 -7.98
N ASP A 34 -7.66 24.54 -7.01
CA ASP A 34 -6.42 23.77 -7.14
C ASP A 34 -6.68 22.27 -7.36
N PHE A 35 -7.77 21.74 -6.80
CA PHE A 35 -8.17 20.34 -7.01
C PHE A 35 -8.63 20.08 -8.45
N TYR A 36 -9.39 21.00 -9.04
CA TYR A 36 -9.91 20.85 -10.39
C TYR A 36 -8.93 21.30 -11.49
N GLN A 37 -7.99 22.20 -11.17
CA GLN A 37 -7.07 22.78 -12.16
C GLN A 37 -5.68 22.16 -12.12
N ASP A 38 -5.15 21.87 -10.92
CA ASP A 38 -3.74 21.53 -10.72
C ASP A 38 -3.52 20.09 -10.24
N THR A 39 -4.58 19.39 -9.84
CA THR A 39 -4.48 18.01 -9.35
C THR A 39 -4.80 17.00 -10.45
N ILE A 40 -3.98 15.96 -10.55
CA ILE A 40 -4.21 14.83 -11.46
C ILE A 40 -4.80 13.63 -10.73
N LEU A 41 -5.67 12.89 -11.41
CA LEU A 41 -6.12 11.58 -10.94
C LEU A 41 -5.10 10.52 -11.34
N VAL A 42 -4.25 10.14 -10.39
CA VAL A 42 -3.25 9.08 -10.57
C VAL A 42 -3.94 7.71 -10.49
N LEU A 43 -3.88 6.98 -11.59
CA LEU A 43 -4.46 5.64 -11.75
C LEU A 43 -3.37 4.56 -11.75
N PRO A 44 -3.65 3.33 -11.29
CA PRO A 44 -2.71 2.20 -11.32
C PRO A 44 -2.59 1.63 -12.74
N THR A 45 -2.15 2.45 -13.68
CA THR A 45 -1.98 2.12 -15.10
C THR A 45 -0.55 2.41 -15.53
N SER A 46 -0.12 1.85 -16.67
CA SER A 46 1.21 2.08 -17.24
C SER A 46 1.51 3.56 -17.51
N ASN A 47 0.50 4.41 -17.68
CA ASN A 47 0.69 5.86 -17.85
C ASN A 47 1.29 6.52 -16.60
N HIS A 48 0.95 6.03 -15.40
CA HIS A 48 1.47 6.56 -14.14
C HIS A 48 2.52 5.64 -13.50
N PHE A 49 2.47 4.34 -13.76
CA PHE A 49 3.38 3.32 -13.25
C PHE A 49 4.01 2.56 -14.42
N PRO A 50 4.94 3.17 -15.17
CA PRO A 50 5.48 2.62 -16.42
C PRO A 50 6.54 1.53 -16.25
N ASN A 51 7.00 1.28 -15.02
CA ASN A 51 8.11 0.39 -14.74
C ASN A 51 7.79 -1.04 -15.19
N GLN A 52 8.65 -1.61 -16.03
CA GLN A 52 8.72 -3.06 -16.21
C GLN A 52 9.42 -3.61 -14.98
N ILE A 53 8.79 -4.60 -14.34
CA ILE A 53 9.20 -5.09 -13.04
C ILE A 53 9.37 -6.60 -13.13
N ASP A 54 10.53 -7.08 -12.73
CA ASP A 54 10.89 -8.49 -12.85
C ASP A 54 10.87 -9.23 -11.50
N SER A 55 10.67 -8.51 -10.38
CA SER A 55 10.58 -9.11 -9.04
C SER A 55 9.51 -8.46 -8.14
N PRO A 56 8.94 -9.20 -7.17
CA PRO A 56 7.97 -8.65 -6.23
C PRO A 56 8.53 -7.52 -5.36
N GLU A 57 9.82 -7.59 -4.99
CA GLU A 57 10.49 -6.53 -4.24
C GLU A 57 10.62 -5.25 -5.08
N GLU A 58 11.10 -5.37 -6.32
CA GLU A 58 11.16 -4.24 -7.25
C GLU A 58 9.77 -3.64 -7.50
N ALA A 59 8.71 -4.46 -7.52
CA ALA A 59 7.33 -3.97 -7.67
C ALA A 59 6.93 -3.06 -6.52
N ALA A 60 7.20 -3.50 -5.29
CA ALA A 60 6.86 -2.75 -4.09
C ALA A 60 7.63 -1.44 -4.03
N LEU A 61 8.95 -1.48 -4.27
CA LEU A 61 9.81 -0.29 -4.25
C LEU A 61 9.43 0.70 -5.35
N ALA A 62 9.26 0.24 -6.59
CA ALA A 62 8.87 1.12 -7.70
C ALA A 62 7.50 1.75 -7.49
N THR A 63 6.54 0.98 -6.95
CA THR A 63 5.21 1.49 -6.60
C THR A 63 5.30 2.55 -5.49
N PHE A 64 6.06 2.28 -4.44
CA PHE A 64 6.25 3.19 -3.32
C PHE A 64 6.84 4.53 -3.77
N GLU A 65 7.95 4.49 -4.52
CA GLU A 65 8.60 5.70 -5.02
C GLU A 65 7.68 6.51 -5.94
N ARG A 66 6.89 5.82 -6.77
CA ARG A 66 5.93 6.49 -7.66
C ARG A 66 4.80 7.16 -6.88
N VAL A 67 4.24 6.49 -5.87
CA VAL A 67 3.22 7.07 -4.99
C VAL A 67 3.79 8.26 -4.23
N LYS A 68 5.00 8.13 -3.67
CA LYS A 68 5.69 9.20 -2.95
C LYS A 68 5.94 10.42 -3.85
N HIS A 69 6.30 10.20 -5.11
CA HIS A 69 6.46 11.26 -6.10
C HIS A 69 5.13 11.99 -6.36
N TYR A 70 4.06 11.26 -6.72
CA TYR A 70 2.77 11.86 -7.04
C TYR A 70 2.08 12.53 -5.85
N ALA A 71 2.36 12.06 -4.63
CA ALA A 71 1.87 12.67 -3.40
C ALA A 71 2.65 13.95 -3.01
N GLY A 72 3.66 14.37 -3.79
CA GLY A 72 4.51 15.52 -3.44
C GLY A 72 5.45 15.25 -2.26
N MET A 73 5.70 13.98 -1.94
CA MET A 73 6.46 13.55 -0.76
C MET A 73 7.88 13.07 -1.12
N ALA A 74 8.37 13.32 -2.33
CA ALA A 74 9.66 12.79 -2.82
C ALA A 74 10.85 13.07 -1.87
N GLN A 75 10.85 14.23 -1.21
CA GLN A 75 11.92 14.66 -0.28
C GLN A 75 11.70 14.18 1.16
N TRP A 76 10.61 13.48 1.47
CA TRP A 76 10.36 13.00 2.82
C TRP A 76 11.39 11.92 3.19
N PRO A 77 11.94 11.95 4.42
CA PRO A 77 12.88 10.96 4.90
C PRO A 77 12.12 9.68 5.26
N CYS A 78 11.62 8.97 4.26
CA CYS A 78 10.92 7.71 4.43
C CYS A 78 11.38 6.70 3.38
N GLU A 79 11.62 5.47 3.83
CA GLU A 79 12.05 4.35 3.00
C GLU A 79 11.15 3.12 3.20
N LEU A 80 10.98 2.37 2.12
CA LEU A 80 10.34 1.07 2.11
C LEU A 80 11.41 -0.01 2.03
N ILE A 81 11.37 -0.99 2.93
CA ILE A 81 12.36 -2.08 3.01
C ILE A 81 11.67 -3.44 3.13
N SER A 82 12.26 -4.47 2.54
CA SER A 82 11.78 -5.85 2.70
C SER A 82 11.89 -6.26 4.17
N GLN A 83 10.83 -6.83 4.74
CA GLN A 83 10.88 -7.34 6.11
C GLN A 83 11.69 -8.63 6.21
N GLU A 84 12.20 -8.92 7.40
CA GLU A 84 12.86 -10.20 7.70
C GLU A 84 11.88 -11.37 7.60
N GLU A 85 12.38 -12.57 7.31
CA GLU A 85 11.57 -13.78 7.31
C GLU A 85 10.92 -14.03 8.68
N ASP A 86 9.72 -14.60 8.66
CA ASP A 86 9.00 -14.97 9.87
C ASP A 86 9.86 -15.90 10.74
N VAL A 87 9.89 -15.61 12.04
CA VAL A 87 10.64 -16.42 13.01
C VAL A 87 10.05 -17.82 13.06
N ASN A 88 10.90 -18.85 12.92
CA ASN A 88 10.48 -20.22 13.17
C ASN A 88 10.04 -20.37 14.63
N THR A 89 8.75 -20.62 14.83
CA THR A 89 8.15 -20.75 16.15
C THR A 89 8.53 -22.05 16.85
N ILE A 90 9.08 -23.04 16.13
CA ILE A 90 9.59 -24.29 16.69
C ILE A 90 11.07 -24.10 17.05
N VAL A 91 11.34 -23.93 18.34
CA VAL A 91 12.70 -23.72 18.86
C VAL A 91 13.36 -25.01 19.37
N ALA A 92 12.58 -26.07 19.57
CA ALA A 92 13.05 -27.44 19.86
C ALA A 92 11.94 -28.47 19.52
N PRO A 93 12.23 -29.78 19.45
CA PRO A 93 11.25 -30.80 19.05
C PRO A 93 9.94 -30.81 19.85
N THR A 94 9.96 -30.33 21.09
CA THR A 94 8.79 -30.26 21.99
C THR A 94 8.48 -28.85 22.49
N VAL A 95 9.15 -27.82 21.96
CA VAL A 95 9.01 -26.43 22.44
C VAL A 95 8.69 -25.52 21.28
N ALA A 96 7.54 -24.85 21.36
CA ALA A 96 7.12 -23.83 20.42
C ALA A 96 6.77 -22.53 21.13
N ILE A 97 7.05 -21.40 20.49
CA ILE A 97 6.66 -20.08 20.96
C ILE A 97 5.22 -19.81 20.53
N ALA A 98 4.32 -19.58 21.49
CA ALA A 98 2.94 -19.24 21.22
C ALA A 98 2.75 -17.72 21.05
N ASN A 99 1.66 -17.32 20.36
CA ASN A 99 1.26 -15.93 20.13
C ASN A 99 2.26 -15.06 19.35
N VAL A 100 3.15 -15.69 18.56
CA VAL A 100 3.92 -14.95 17.55
C VAL A 100 2.96 -14.52 16.45
N PRO A 101 2.87 -13.23 16.09
CA PRO A 101 2.10 -12.78 14.93
C PRO A 101 2.59 -13.53 13.68
N ALA A 102 1.70 -14.31 13.06
CA ALA A 102 2.03 -15.03 11.83
C ALA A 102 1.84 -14.09 10.64
N ASN A 103 2.83 -14.02 9.75
CA ASN A 103 2.82 -13.25 8.50
C ASN A 103 2.34 -11.79 8.66
N PRO A 104 3.02 -10.96 9.48
CA PRO A 104 2.73 -9.53 9.47
C PRO A 104 2.89 -8.98 8.05
N ASN A 105 2.04 -8.01 7.69
CA ASN A 105 2.11 -7.35 6.38
C ASN A 105 3.30 -6.36 6.28
N GLY A 106 3.92 -6.05 7.42
CA GLY A 106 4.96 -5.04 7.55
C GLY A 106 4.90 -4.33 8.90
N THR A 107 5.82 -3.39 9.11
CA THR A 107 5.92 -2.53 10.29
C THR A 107 6.10 -1.07 9.86
N PHE A 108 5.85 -0.16 10.79
CA PHE A 108 6.14 1.27 10.65
C PHE A 108 6.95 1.70 11.86
N GLN A 109 8.07 2.37 11.62
CA GLN A 109 8.94 2.89 12.66
C GLN A 109 9.44 4.28 12.30
N VAL A 110 9.55 5.15 13.29
CA VAL A 110 10.28 6.42 13.18
C VAL A 110 11.55 6.29 14.02
N ASP A 111 12.71 6.57 13.43
CA ASP A 111 13.97 6.55 14.15
C ASP A 111 14.25 7.85 14.92
N SER A 112 15.36 7.88 15.67
CA SER A 112 15.75 9.07 16.45
C SER A 112 16.08 10.29 15.60
N THR A 113 16.31 10.12 14.30
CA THR A 113 16.57 11.19 13.33
C THR A 113 15.29 11.66 12.63
N HIS A 114 14.12 11.16 13.03
CA HIS A 114 12.82 11.39 12.39
C HIS A 114 12.71 10.84 10.96
N SER A 115 13.55 9.87 10.61
CA SER A 115 13.39 9.10 9.38
C SER A 115 12.40 7.95 9.62
N VAL A 116 11.54 7.72 8.64
CA VAL A 116 10.50 6.70 8.67
C VAL A 116 10.98 5.45 7.95
N LYS A 117 10.88 4.30 8.61
CA LYS A 117 11.12 2.99 8.02
C LYS A 117 9.82 2.21 7.96
N ILE A 118 9.45 1.81 6.75
CA ILE A 118 8.27 0.98 6.49
C ILE A 118 8.78 -0.36 6.01
N THR A 119 8.41 -1.45 6.67
CA THR A 119 8.71 -2.79 6.15
C THR A 119 7.52 -3.35 5.39
N PHE A 120 7.75 -4.26 4.44
CA PHE A 120 6.69 -5.00 3.76
C PHE A 120 7.04 -6.48 3.62
N ASN A 121 6.01 -7.33 3.58
CA ASN A 121 6.15 -8.76 3.33
C ASN A 121 6.19 -9.06 1.83
N THR A 122 7.35 -9.45 1.31
CA THR A 122 7.54 -9.79 -0.11
C THR A 122 6.66 -10.96 -0.56
N ASN A 123 6.32 -11.90 0.33
CA ASN A 123 5.46 -13.04 0.01
C ASN A 123 4.02 -12.63 -0.31
N HIS A 124 3.59 -11.43 0.09
CA HIS A 124 2.25 -10.92 -0.17
C HIS A 124 2.15 -10.09 -1.46
N ILE A 125 3.29 -9.78 -2.09
CA ILE A 125 3.32 -9.04 -3.35
C ILE A 125 3.14 -10.01 -4.51
N LYS A 126 2.04 -9.85 -5.24
CA LYS A 126 1.75 -10.62 -6.44
C LYS A 126 2.08 -9.78 -7.66
N LEU A 127 3.04 -10.23 -8.45
CA LEU A 127 3.22 -9.70 -9.81
C LEU A 127 1.98 -10.11 -10.61
N LEU A 128 1.21 -9.12 -11.07
CA LEU A 128 0.21 -9.36 -12.09
C LEU A 128 0.98 -9.70 -13.36
N LEU A 129 1.08 -10.99 -13.68
CA LEU A 129 1.59 -11.45 -14.98
C LEU A 129 0.78 -10.70 -16.03
N THR A 130 1.44 -9.79 -16.74
CA THR A 130 0.89 -9.15 -17.94
C THR A 130 0.69 -10.27 -18.96
N GLN A 131 -0.54 -10.73 -19.11
CA GLN A 131 -0.97 -11.55 -20.24
C GLN A 131 -1.12 -10.67 -21.48
#